data_AF-A0A6B2URM3-F1
#
_entry.id   AF-A0A6B2URM3-F1
#
_cell.length_a   1.000
_cell.length_b   1.000
_cell.length_c   1.000
_cell.angle_alpha   90.00
_cell.angle_beta   90.00
_cell.angle_gamma   90.00
#
_symmetry.space_group_name_H-M   'P 1'
#
loop_
_entity.id
_entity.type
_entity.pdbx_description
1 polymer ?
#
loop_
_entity_poly.entity_id
_entity_poly.type
_entity_poly.pdbx_seq_one_letter_code
_entity_poly.pdbx_strand_id
1 'polypeptide(L)' 'MWWGTAVEAPDPAALGRFYAGLLDWHIGHEEPGTTIVAASPSGPFLVFQRAED' A
#
# COMPACT_ATOMS: atom_id res chain seq x y z
N MET A 1 -1.07 2.20 14.35
CA MET A 1 -2.07 2.46 13.29
C MET A 1 -1.34 3.17 12.16
N TRP A 2 -1.44 2.66 10.94
CA TRP A 2 -0.81 3.25 9.77
C TRP A 2 -1.76 4.30 9.19
N TRP A 3 -1.33 5.56 9.06
CA TRP A 3 -2.16 6.64 8.51
C TRP A 3 -1.48 7.24 7.28
N GLY A 4 -2.14 7.18 6.13
CA GLY A 4 -1.58 7.64 4.86
C GLY A 4 -2.66 7.86 3.81
N THR A 5 -2.24 8.23 2.59
CA THR A 5 -3.17 8.36 1.47
C THR A 5 -3.72 6.98 1.09
N ALA A 6 -5.04 6.84 1.15
CA ALA A 6 -5.75 5.64 0.76
C ALA A 6 -6.11 5.67 -0.74
N VAL A 7 -5.90 4.55 -1.42
CA VAL A 7 -6.19 4.35 -2.84
C VAL A 7 -6.94 3.03 -3.00
N GLU A 8 -8.13 3.08 -3.58
CA GLU A 8 -8.87 1.87 -3.93
C GLU A 8 -8.29 1.22 -5.18
N ALA A 9 -8.20 -0.11 -5.18
CA ALA A 9 -7.65 -0.90 -6.27
C ALA A 9 -8.38 -2.24 -6.39
N PRO A 10 -8.62 -2.75 -7.61
CA PRO A 10 -9.16 -4.11 -7.79
C PRO A 10 -8.23 -5.18 -7.21
N ASP A 11 -6.91 -4.97 -7.33
CA ASP A 11 -5.85 -5.79 -6.72
C ASP A 11 -4.87 -4.90 -5.94
N PRO A 12 -5.10 -4.73 -4.62
CA PRO A 12 -4.22 -3.94 -3.76
C PRO A 12 -2.80 -4.46 -3.68
N ALA A 13 -2.61 -5.78 -3.75
CA ALA A 13 -1.31 -6.40 -3.61
C ALA A 13 -0.47 -6.20 -4.87
N ALA A 14 -1.08 -6.30 -6.06
CA ALA A 14 -0.41 -5.98 -7.31
C ALA A 14 0.00 -4.50 -7.36
N LEU A 15 -0.91 -3.59 -7.01
CA LEU A 15 -0.63 -2.15 -7.05
C LEU A 15 0.41 -1.75 -5.98
N GLY A 16 0.33 -2.32 -4.79
CA GLY A 16 1.29 -2.10 -3.72
C GLY A 16 2.70 -2.53 -4.10
N ARG A 17 2.88 -3.71 -4.69
CA ARG A 17 4.19 -4.17 -5.17
C ARG A 17 4.73 -3.31 -6.32
N PHE A 18 3.86 -2.86 -7.21
CA PHE A 18 4.25 -1.93 -8.27
C PHE A 18 4.81 -0.62 -7.68
N TYR A 19 4.09 0.02 -6.74
CA TYR A 19 4.55 1.27 -6.14
C TYR A 19 5.74 1.10 -5.22
N ALA A 20 5.86 -0.02 -4.50
CA ALA A 20 7.06 -0.33 -3.73
C ALA A 20 8.30 -0.37 -4.63
N GLY A 21 8.23 -1.06 -5.77
CA GLY A 21 9.33 -1.10 -6.73
C GLY A 21 9.57 0.25 -7.43
N LEU A 22 8.51 0.95 -7.84
CA LEU A 22 8.61 2.23 -8.55
C LEU A 22 9.25 3.33 -7.69
N LEU A 23 8.93 3.37 -6.41
CA LEU A 23 9.38 4.40 -5.47
C LEU A 23 10.65 4.01 -4.70
N ASP A 24 11.14 2.78 -4.86
CA ASP A 24 12.17 2.16 -4.02
C ASP A 24 11.78 2.18 -2.53
N TRP A 25 10.50 1.87 -2.27
CA TRP A 25 9.91 1.78 -0.92
C TRP A 25 9.70 0.31 -0.55
N HIS A 26 9.29 0.05 0.69
CA HIS A 26 9.04 -1.30 1.18
C HIS A 26 7.56 -1.54 1.50
N ILE A 27 7.14 -2.79 1.45
CA ILE A 27 5.84 -3.22 1.96
C ILE A 27 5.92 -3.24 3.50
N GLY A 28 5.22 -2.29 4.14
CA GLY A 28 5.17 -2.17 5.60
C GLY A 28 4.12 -3.10 6.22
N HIS A 29 3.07 -3.44 5.47
CA HIS A 29 2.01 -4.37 5.89
C HIS A 29 1.29 -4.94 4.66
N GLU A 30 0.90 -6.21 4.71
CA GLU A 30 0.12 -6.86 3.65
C GLU A 30 -0.84 -7.88 4.25
N GLU A 31 -2.12 -7.79 3.89
CA GLU A 31 -3.18 -8.73 4.26
C GLU A 31 -4.20 -8.84 3.12
N PRO A 32 -5.09 -9.85 3.12
CA PRO A 32 -6.11 -9.97 2.08
C PRO A 32 -6.96 -8.70 1.98
N GLY A 33 -6.89 -8.03 0.82
CA GLY A 33 -7.65 -6.81 0.55
C GLY A 33 -6.97 -5.50 0.97
N THR A 34 -5.80 -5.54 1.60
CA THR A 34 -5.06 -4.32 1.99
C THR A 34 -3.55 -4.49 1.83
N THR A 35 -2.89 -3.51 1.22
CA THR A 35 -1.42 -3.45 1.13
C THR A 35 -0.93 -2.05 1.46
N ILE A 36 0.07 -1.95 2.33
CA ILE A 36 0.63 -0.68 2.77
C ILE A 36 2.09 -0.60 2.32
N VAL A 37 2.41 0.44 1.56
CA VAL A 37 3.77 0.77 1.14
C VAL A 37 4.28 1.94 1.99
N ALA A 38 5.53 1.86 2.43
CA ALA A 38 6.13 2.81 3.36
C ALA A 38 7.49 3.30 2.86
N ALA A 39 7.71 4.62 2.91
CA ALA A 39 9.02 5.21 2.62
C ALA A 39 10.04 4.92 3.73
N SER A 40 9.56 4.80 4.96
CA SER A 40 10.35 4.55 6.17
C SER A 40 9.45 3.91 7.24
N PRO A 41 10.00 3.39 8.36
CA PRO A 41 9.19 2.85 9.45
C PRO A 41 8.16 3.85 10.02
N SER A 42 8.39 5.16 9.85
CA SER A 42 7.51 6.24 10.30
C SER A 42 6.72 6.93 9.18
N GLY A 43 6.80 6.43 7.96
CA GLY A 43 6.09 6.96 6.79
C GLY A 43 6.93 7.95 5.95
N PRO A 44 6.32 8.62 4.95
CA PRO A 44 4.90 8.54 4.57
C PRO A 44 4.44 7.15 4.11
N PHE A 45 3.12 6.91 4.17
CA PHE A 45 2.48 5.65 3.81
C PHE A 45 1.51 5.81 2.64
N LEU A 46 1.49 4.84 1.73
CA LEU A 46 0.41 4.62 0.77
C LEU A 46 -0.36 3.38 1.18
N VAL A 47 -1.69 3.50 1.28
CA VAL A 47 -2.58 2.41 1.69
C VAL A 47 -3.43 2.02 0.49
N PHE A 48 -3.20 0.82 -0.04
CA PHE A 48 -4.00 0.25 -1.11
C PHE A 48 -5.08 -0.64 -0.50
N GLN A 49 -6.34 -0.39 -0.86
CA GLN A 49 -7.49 -1.13 -0.34
C GLN A 49 -8.29 -1.70 -1.49
N ARG A 50 -8.90 -2.88 -1.30
CA ARG A 50 -9.74 -3.48 -2.34
C ARG A 50 -10.94 -2.57 -2.60
N ALA A 51 -11.12 -2.19 -3.86
CA ALA A 51 -12.34 -1.52 -4.30
C ALA A 51 -13.53 -2.48 -4.12
N GLU A 52 -14.61 -1.99 -3.55
CA GLU A 52 -15.91 -2.68 -3.58
C GLU A 52 -16.56 -2.44 -4.95
N ASP A 53 -17.31 -3.43 -5.45
CA ASP A 53 -18.06 -3.34 -6.71
C ASP A 53 -19.32 -2.46 -6.57
#